data_AF-A0A1M4ZLI0-F1
#
_entry.id   AF-A0A1M4ZLI0-F1
#
_cell.length_a   1.000
_cell.length_b   1.000
_cell.length_c   1.000
_cell.angle_alpha   90.00
_cell.angle_beta   90.00
_cell.angle_gamma   90.00
#
_symmetry.space_group_name_H-M   'P 1'
#
loop_
_entity.id
_entity.type
_entity.pdbx_description
1 polymer ?
#
loop_
_entity_poly.entity_id
_entity_poly.type
_entity_poly.pdbx_seq_one_letter_code
_entity_poly.pdbx_strand_id
1 'polypeptide(L)' 'MVGDLQRIKVYPARGFQVYQEIPTPVWEACQQLIALGFDKQLIND' A
#
# COMPACT_ATOMS: atom_id res chain seq x y z
N MET A 1 -0.52 2.10 -8.90
CA MET A 1 -1.40 2.86 -7.97
C MET A 1 -1.61 2.13 -6.65
N VAL A 2 -2.21 0.93 -6.62
CA VAL A 2 -2.39 0.15 -5.38
C VAL A 2 -1.04 -0.29 -4.76
N GLY A 3 -0.11 -0.75 -5.60
CA GLY A 3 1.25 -1.11 -5.17
C GLY A 3 2.07 0.06 -4.61
N ASP A 4 1.82 1.28 -5.08
CA ASP A 4 2.46 2.48 -4.53
C ASP A 4 2.00 2.75 -3.09
N LEU A 5 0.71 2.55 -2.82
CA LEU A 5 0.17 2.72 -1.47
C LEU A 5 0.69 1.64 -0.51
N GLN A 6 0.84 0.40 -0.98
CA GLN A 6 1.47 -0.68 -0.21
C GLN A 6 2.94 -0.36 0.09
N ARG A 7 3.68 0.22 -0.87
CA ARG A 7 5.07 0.67 -0.65
C ARG A 7 5.18 1.73 0.44
N ILE A 8 4.30 2.73 0.42
CA ILE A 8 4.24 3.77 1.48
C ILE A 8 4.05 3.13 2.87
N LYS A 9 3.34 2.00 2.96
CA LYS A 9 3.15 1.24 4.21
C LYS A 9 4.35 0.37 4.60
N VAL A 10 4.96 -0.34 3.64
CA VAL A 10 5.97 -1.40 3.89
C VAL A 10 7.41 -0.89 3.88
N TYR A 11 7.73 0.06 3.01
CA TYR A 11 9.11 0.55 2.82
C TYR A 11 9.69 1.32 4.02
N PRO A 12 8.89 2.05 4.83
CA PRO A 12 9.41 2.64 6.06
C PRO A 12 9.98 1.61 7.04
N ALA A 13 9.35 0.43 7.14
CA ALA A 13 9.84 -0.65 7.99
C ALA A 13 11.15 -1.28 7.46
N ARG A 14 11.41 -1.16 6.17
CA ARG A 14 12.63 -1.66 5.51
C ARG A 14 13.71 -0.58 5.34
N GLY A 15 13.49 0.64 5.83
CA GLY A 15 14.44 1.75 5.72
C GLY A 15 14.55 2.38 4.33
N PHE A 16 13.67 2.03 3.39
CA PHE A 16 13.70 2.54 2.02
C PHE A 16 12.95 3.86 1.84
N GLN A 17 12.05 4.21 2.76
CA GLN A 17 11.27 5.46 2.73
C GLN A 17 11.05 6.03 4.13
N VAL A 18 10.76 7.33 4.21
CA VAL A 18 10.32 7.97 5.46
C VAL A 18 8.87 7.56 5.76
N TYR A 19 8.57 7.29 7.03
CA TYR A 19 7.21 6.98 7.47
C TYR A 19 6.25 8.13 7.16
N GLN A 20 5.12 7.78 6.57
CA GLN A 20 4.00 8.70 6.32
C GLN A 20 2.74 8.07 6.90
N GLU A 21 1.98 8.86 7.64
CA GLU A 21 0.67 8.44 8.10
C GLU A 21 -0.27 8.29 6.90
N ILE A 22 -0.84 7.10 6.75
CA ILE A 22 -1.84 6.83 5.71
C ILE A 22 -3.21 7.00 6.37
N PRO A 23 -4.05 7.94 5.92
CA PRO A 23 -5.39 8.08 6.45
C PRO A 23 -6.17 6.78 6.31
N THR A 24 -6.88 6.37 7.36
CA THR A 24 -7.73 5.17 7.38
C THR A 24 -8.61 5.01 6.13
N PRO A 25 -9.39 6.03 5.68
CA PRO A 25 -10.26 5.86 4.51
C PRO A 25 -9.48 5.60 3.21
N VAL A 26 -8.23 6.08 3.10
CA VAL A 26 -7.37 5.85 1.94
C VAL A 26 -6.87 4.40 1.93
N TRP A 27 -6.51 3.87 3.10
CA TRP A 27 -6.10 2.48 3.24
C TRP A 27 -7.26 1.53 2.95
N GLU A 28 -8.46 1.82 3.48
CA GLU A 28 -9.66 1.02 3.23
C GLU A 28 -10.03 0.98 1.75
N ALA A 29 -10.00 2.13 1.05
CA ALA A 29 -10.23 2.18 -0.39
C ALA A 29 -9.22 1.33 -1.17
N CYS A 30 -7.95 1.33 -0.74
CA CYS A 30 -6.92 0.49 -1.35
C CYS A 30 -7.19 -1.00 -1.15
N GLN A 31 -7.61 -1.41 0.06
CA GLN A 31 -7.99 -2.79 0.33
C GLN A 31 -9.20 -3.24 -0.50
N GLN A 32 -10.17 -2.37 -0.73
CA GLN A 32 -11.30 -2.66 -1.63
C GLN A 32 -10.84 -2.88 -3.07
N LEU A 33 -9.90 -2.06 -3.57
CA LEU A 33 -9.32 -2.25 -4.91
C LEU A 33 -8.55 -3.57 -5.01
N ILE A 34 -7.81 -3.97 -3.97
CA ILE A 34 -7.16 -5.29 -3.93
C ILE A 34 -8.20 -6.41 -4.00
N ALA A 35 -9.27 -6.32 -3.21
CA ALA A 35 -10.36 -7.30 -3.22
C ALA A 35 -11.09 -7.39 -4.58
N LEU A 36 -11.11 -6.30 -5.34
CA LEU A 36 -11.65 -6.26 -6.71
C LEU A 36 -10.67 -6.80 -7.78
N GLY A 37 -9.47 -7.26 -7.38
CA GLY A 37 -8.47 -7.86 -8.28
C GLY A 37 -7.46 -6.89 -8.88
N PHE A 38 -7.29 -5.69 -8.32
CA PHE A 38 -6.25 -4.74 -8.73
C PHE A 38 -4.91 -5.01 -8.01
N ASP A 39 -4.43 -6.26 -8.05
CA ASP A 39 -3.29 -6.77 -7.26
C ASP A 39 -1.98 -6.93 -8.06
N LYS A 40 -1.99 -6.71 -9.37
CA LYS A 40 -0.86 -6.94 -10.29
C LYS A 40 0.46 -6.24 -9.94
N GLN A 41 0.41 -5.18 -9.13
CA GLN A 41 1.58 -4.38 -8.73
C GLN A 41 1.89 -4.51 -7.22
N LEU A 42 1.23 -5.43 -6.52
CA LEU A 42 1.52 -5.68 -5.12
C LEU A 42 2.91 -6.26 -4.95
N ILE A 43 3.54 -5.94 -3.83
CA ILE A 43 4.74 -6.61 -3.38
C ILE A 43 4.31 -7.99 -2.91
N ASN A 44 4.79 -9.02 -3.60
CA ASN A 44 4.78 -10.39 -3.11
C ASN A 44 6.03 -10.55 -2.23
N ASP A 45 5.85 -11.00 -1.00
CA ASP A 45 6.96 -11.45 -0.15
C ASP A 45 7.43 -12.85 -0.56
#